data_AF-A0A820CZ21-F1
#
_entry.id   AF-A0A820CZ21-F1
#
_cell.length_a   1.000
_cell.length_b   1.000
_cell.length_c   1.000
_cell.angle_alpha   90.00
_cell.angle_beta   90.00
_cell.angle_gamma   90.00
#
_symmetry.space_group_name_H-M   'P 1'
#
loop_
_entity.id
_entity.type
_entity.pdbx_description
1 polymer ?
#
loop_
_entity_poly.entity_id
_entity_poly.type
_entity_poly.pdbx_seq_one_letter_code
_entity_poly.pdbx_strand_id
1 'polypeptide(L)'
;MSNRSPCPVINSSSFWTGQPPVYGVCPGVESNGSIKSLPQVKTNASRKELLDYFDNSWTLTEVLFDGLINEEAYYCRPYHKLRHPMIFYYGHPAVLYINKLRVAGFIERGINPELEQLFETGVD
;
A
#
# COMPACT_ATOMS: atom_id res chain seq x y z
N MET A 1 37.21 7.29 -1.40
CA MET A 1 36.15 6.27 -1.52
C MET A 1 35.47 6.16 -0.17
N SER A 2 34.27 6.74 -0.03
CA SER A 2 33.56 6.81 1.25
C SER A 2 32.83 5.50 1.50
N ASN A 3 33.23 4.78 2.56
CA ASN A 3 32.47 3.67 3.13
C ASN A 3 31.14 4.21 3.65
N ARG A 4 30.05 4.08 2.86
CA ARG A 4 28.71 4.23 3.41
C ARG A 4 28.43 2.99 4.23
N SER A 5 28.14 3.18 5.52
CA SER A 5 27.50 2.16 6.35
C SER A 5 26.27 1.62 5.62
N PRO A 6 25.96 0.31 5.70
CA PRO A 6 24.73 -0.21 5.10
C PRO A 6 23.55 0.58 5.65
N CYS A 7 22.69 1.09 4.76
CA CYS A 7 21.43 1.71 5.18
C CYS A 7 20.66 0.69 6.04
N PRO A 8 20.07 1.10 7.17
CA PRO A 8 19.20 0.22 7.92
C PRO A 8 18.13 -0.32 6.95
N VAL A 9 17.96 -1.63 6.90
CA VAL A 9 16.85 -2.24 6.17
C VAL A 9 15.61 -1.87 6.98
N ILE A 10 14.90 -0.82 6.54
CA ILE A 10 13.65 -0.37 7.17
C ILE A 10 12.59 -1.47 7.09
N ASN A 11 12.73 -2.40 6.13
CA ASN A 11 11.69 -3.35 5.79
C ASN A 11 12.03 -4.75 6.31
N SER A 12 11.70 -4.96 7.58
CA SER A 12 11.71 -6.29 8.21
C SER A 12 10.41 -7.05 7.87
N SER A 13 10.25 -8.27 8.37
CA SER A 13 8.99 -9.03 8.25
C SER A 13 7.76 -8.28 8.79
N SER A 14 7.95 -7.23 9.59
CA SER A 14 6.89 -6.36 10.10
C SER A 14 6.40 -5.28 9.14
N PHE A 15 6.97 -5.17 7.92
CA PHE A 15 6.62 -4.12 6.96
C PHE A 15 5.25 -4.34 6.31
N TRP A 16 4.93 -5.59 5.99
CA TRP A 16 3.69 -5.95 5.28
C TRP A 16 2.49 -5.85 6.21
N THR A 17 1.52 -5.01 5.86
CA THR A 17 0.27 -4.85 6.62
C THR A 17 -0.84 -5.78 6.12
N GLY A 18 -0.68 -6.31 4.90
CA GLY A 18 -1.55 -7.35 4.32
C GLY A 18 -0.82 -8.68 4.09
N GLN A 19 -1.15 -9.37 3.00
CA GLN A 19 -0.43 -10.57 2.60
C GLN A 19 1.00 -10.20 2.16
N PRO A 20 2.05 -10.86 2.68
CA PRO A 20 3.41 -10.62 2.19
C PRO A 20 3.58 -11.18 0.76
N PRO A 21 4.54 -10.68 -0.03
CA PRO A 21 4.79 -11.13 -1.41
C PRO A 21 5.45 -12.53 -1.45
N VAL A 22 4.75 -13.54 -0.95
CA VAL A 22 5.22 -14.92 -0.79
C VAL A 22 4.39 -15.87 -1.66
N TYR A 23 5.08 -16.73 -2.39
CA TYR A 23 4.45 -17.75 -3.24
C TYR A 23 3.55 -18.68 -2.42
N GLY A 24 2.32 -18.91 -2.91
CA GLY A 24 1.31 -19.69 -2.20
C GLY A 24 0.59 -18.96 -1.06
N VAL A 25 0.98 -17.71 -0.76
CA VAL A 25 0.34 -16.86 0.25
C VAL A 25 -0.41 -15.71 -0.42
N CYS A 26 0.29 -14.83 -1.13
CA CYS A 26 -0.33 -13.71 -1.85
C CYS A 26 -0.67 -14.13 -3.29
N PRO A 27 -1.91 -13.87 -3.78
CA PRO A 27 -2.26 -14.05 -5.18
C PRO A 27 -1.33 -13.25 -6.11
N GLY A 28 -0.98 -13.82 -7.25
CA GLY A 28 -0.13 -13.18 -8.26
C GLY A 28 1.37 -13.24 -7.99
N VAL A 29 1.81 -13.88 -6.89
CA VAL A 29 3.23 -14.20 -6.66
C VAL A 29 3.58 -15.48 -7.39
N GLU A 30 4.66 -15.45 -8.18
CA GLU A 30 5.22 -16.59 -8.90
C GLU A 30 6.25 -17.35 -8.06
N SER A 31 6.57 -18.59 -8.45
CA SER A 31 7.55 -19.43 -7.72
C SER A 31 8.97 -18.86 -7.71
N ASN A 32 9.28 -17.90 -8.59
CA ASN A 32 10.53 -17.15 -8.62
C ASN A 32 10.56 -15.96 -7.64
N GLY A 33 9.48 -15.72 -6.88
CA GLY A 33 9.34 -14.60 -5.94
C GLY A 33 8.89 -13.27 -6.56
N SER A 34 8.69 -13.19 -7.88
CA SER A 34 8.13 -12.00 -8.51
C SER A 34 6.61 -11.92 -8.31
N ILE A 35 6.09 -10.71 -8.11
CA ILE A 35 4.66 -10.45 -8.02
C ILE A 35 4.18 -9.73 -9.28
N LYS A 36 3.02 -10.12 -9.81
CA LYS A 36 2.37 -9.49 -10.96
C LYS A 36 0.94 -9.08 -10.62
N SER A 37 0.46 -8.02 -11.27
CA SER A 37 -0.94 -7.63 -11.21
C SER A 37 -1.80 -8.76 -11.75
N LEU A 38 -2.86 -9.09 -11.02
CA LEU A 38 -3.92 -9.96 -11.53
C LEU A 38 -4.66 -9.28 -12.71
N PRO A 39 -5.29 -10.07 -13.60
CA PRO A 39 -6.17 -9.53 -14.63
C PRO A 39 -7.33 -8.75 -14.03
N GLN A 40 -7.87 -7.80 -14.79
CA GLN A 40 -9.00 -6.99 -14.36
C GLN A 40 -10.20 -7.86 -13.93
N VAL A 41 -10.76 -7.53 -12.77
CA VAL A 41 -11.90 -8.26 -12.19
C VAL A 41 -13.14 -8.10 -13.05
N LYS A 42 -13.89 -9.20 -13.21
CA LYS A 42 -15.17 -9.24 -13.95
C LYS A 42 -16.31 -8.75 -13.08
N THR A 43 -17.38 -8.25 -13.69
CA THR A 43 -18.57 -7.74 -12.96
C THR A 43 -19.32 -8.81 -12.16
N ASN A 44 -19.15 -10.09 -12.52
CA ASN A 44 -19.75 -11.24 -11.84
C ASN A 44 -18.75 -12.01 -10.96
N ALA A 45 -17.66 -11.36 -10.55
CA ALA A 45 -16.64 -11.98 -9.70
C ALA A 45 -17.21 -12.44 -8.35
N SER A 46 -16.71 -13.58 -7.89
CA SER A 46 -16.96 -14.09 -6.55
C SER A 46 -16.28 -13.22 -5.49
N ARG A 47 -16.72 -13.36 -4.24
CA ARG A 47 -16.07 -12.72 -3.08
C ARG A 47 -14.58 -13.08 -2.98
N LYS A 48 -14.21 -14.32 -3.32
CA LYS A 48 -12.82 -14.78 -3.28
C LYS A 48 -11.97 -14.09 -4.34
N GLU A 49 -12.47 -13.98 -5.57
CA GLU A 49 -11.76 -13.27 -6.65
C GLU A 49 -11.57 -11.78 -6.34
N LEU A 50 -12.58 -11.14 -5.73
CA LEU A 50 -12.47 -9.75 -5.27
C LEU A 50 -11.44 -9.58 -4.16
N LEU A 51 -11.43 -10.48 -3.17
CA LEU A 51 -10.44 -10.46 -2.10
C LEU A 51 -9.03 -10.71 -2.64
N ASP A 52 -8.88 -11.67 -3.56
CA ASP A 52 -7.58 -11.98 -4.17
C ASP A 52 -7.02 -10.79 -4.95
N TYR A 53 -7.89 -10.07 -5.66
CA TYR A 53 -7.51 -8.87 -6.37
C TYR A 53 -7.14 -7.72 -5.43
N PHE A 54 -7.86 -7.57 -4.31
CA PHE A 54 -7.54 -6.61 -3.28
C PHE A 54 -6.17 -6.91 -2.65
N ASP A 55 -5.95 -8.15 -2.19
CA ASP A 55 -4.69 -8.57 -1.57
C ASP A 55 -3.52 -8.37 -2.53
N ASN A 56 -3.65 -8.81 -3.79
CA ASN A 56 -2.62 -8.60 -4.80
C ASN A 56 -2.31 -7.11 -5.04
N SER A 57 -3.33 -6.26 -5.15
CA SER A 57 -3.16 -4.82 -5.40
C SER A 57 -2.53 -4.11 -4.21
N TRP A 58 -2.91 -4.50 -2.99
CA TRP A 58 -2.32 -3.95 -1.76
C TRP A 58 -0.86 -4.38 -1.62
N THR A 59 -0.56 -5.67 -1.77
CA THR A 59 0.83 -6.17 -1.71
C THR A 59 1.70 -5.54 -2.80
N LEU A 60 1.21 -5.33 -4.02
CA LEU A 60 1.95 -4.61 -5.06
C LEU A 60 2.27 -3.17 -4.66
N THR A 61 1.33 -2.49 -4.00
CA THR A 61 1.56 -1.15 -3.46
C THR A 61 2.66 -1.21 -2.41
N GLU A 62 2.57 -2.13 -1.44
CA GLU A 62 3.59 -2.29 -0.41
C GLU A 62 4.96 -2.63 -1.01
N VAL A 63 5.04 -3.48 -2.05
CA VAL A 63 6.31 -3.81 -2.74
C VAL A 63 6.94 -2.58 -3.40
N LEU A 64 6.12 -1.66 -3.94
CA LEU A 64 6.64 -0.39 -4.48
C LEU A 64 7.23 0.49 -3.37
N PHE A 65 6.59 0.55 -2.21
CA PHE A 65 7.07 1.31 -1.06
C PHE A 65 8.28 0.65 -0.40
N ASP A 66 8.34 -0.69 -0.36
CA ASP A 66 9.51 -1.46 0.09
C ASP A 66 10.78 -1.09 -0.70
N GLY A 67 10.64 -0.67 -1.95
CA GLY A 67 11.75 -0.15 -2.75
C GLY A 67 12.32 1.20 -2.29
N LEU A 68 11.67 1.92 -1.37
CA LEU A 68 12.18 3.17 -0.81
C LEU A 68 13.24 2.90 0.25
N ILE A 69 14.45 3.43 0.03
CA ILE A 69 15.65 3.05 0.79
C ILE A 69 15.73 3.71 2.17
N ASN A 70 15.21 4.93 2.32
CA ASN A 70 15.38 5.72 3.54
C ASN A 70 14.09 6.41 3.98
N GLU A 71 14.00 6.77 5.26
CA GLU A 71 12.82 7.44 5.83
C GLU A 71 12.57 8.79 5.15
N GLU A 72 13.61 9.50 4.73
CA GLU A 72 13.46 10.78 4.02
C GLU A 72 12.66 10.62 2.73
N ALA A 73 12.79 9.49 2.01
CA ALA A 73 12.00 9.23 0.81
C ALA A 73 10.50 9.12 1.11
N TYR A 74 10.11 8.70 2.33
CA TYR A 74 8.73 8.66 2.77
C TYR A 74 8.20 10.04 3.16
N TYR A 75 8.96 10.77 3.99
CA TYR A 75 8.44 11.94 4.70
C TYR A 75 8.80 13.29 4.05
N CYS A 76 9.87 13.38 3.25
CA CYS A 76 10.22 14.63 2.60
C CYS A 76 9.33 14.93 1.41
N ARG A 77 8.85 16.18 1.33
CA ARG A 77 8.13 16.66 0.15
C ARG A 77 9.08 16.74 -1.05
N PRO A 78 8.66 16.33 -2.26
CA PRO A 78 9.47 16.50 -3.46
C PRO A 78 9.89 17.95 -3.69
N TYR A 79 11.10 18.16 -4.23
CA TYR A 79 11.70 19.49 -4.37
C TYR A 79 10.81 20.50 -5.14
N HIS A 80 10.05 20.02 -6.13
CA HIS A 80 9.16 20.84 -6.95
C HIS A 80 7.87 21.25 -6.22
N LYS A 81 7.57 20.68 -5.05
CA LYS A 81 6.39 20.98 -4.20
C LYS A 81 5.01 20.75 -4.83
N LEU A 82 4.94 20.25 -6.07
CA LEU A 82 3.70 19.88 -6.76
C LEU A 82 3.07 18.54 -6.33
N ARG A 83 3.67 17.85 -5.36
CA ARG A 83 3.20 16.54 -4.89
C ARG A 83 3.33 16.46 -3.38
N HIS A 84 2.54 15.58 -2.77
CA HIS A 84 2.67 15.20 -1.37
C HIS A 84 3.92 14.33 -1.15
N PRO A 85 4.43 14.22 0.09
CA PRO A 85 5.42 13.21 0.44
C PRO A 85 4.91 11.78 0.16
N MET A 86 5.81 10.82 -0.09
CA MET A 86 5.40 9.45 -0.46
C MET A 86 4.50 8.79 0.59
N ILE A 87 4.72 9.05 1.88
CA ILE A 87 3.88 8.50 2.96
C ILE A 87 2.39 8.86 2.81
N PHE A 88 2.08 10.00 2.17
CA PHE A 88 0.70 10.36 1.84
C PHE A 88 0.07 9.35 0.89
N TYR A 89 0.79 8.94 -0.14
CA TYR A 89 0.29 7.96 -1.11
C TYR A 89 0.22 6.53 -0.54
N TYR A 90 0.91 6.25 0.57
CA TYR A 90 0.73 5.00 1.33
C TYR A 90 -0.58 5.03 2.15
N GLY A 91 -0.85 6.14 2.85
CA GLY A 91 -2.04 6.29 3.69
C GLY A 91 -3.35 6.57 2.94
N HIS A 92 -3.28 7.33 1.84
CA HIS A 92 -4.43 7.75 1.04
C HIS A 92 -5.36 6.60 0.59
N PRO A 93 -4.87 5.53 -0.07
CA PRO A 93 -5.73 4.41 -0.45
C PRO A 93 -6.33 3.67 0.75
N ALA A 94 -5.60 3.53 1.85
CA ALA A 94 -6.12 2.88 3.07
C ALA A 94 -7.29 3.67 3.66
N VAL A 95 -7.15 4.98 3.78
CA VAL A 95 -8.23 5.87 4.24
C VAL A 95 -9.41 5.89 3.27
N LEU A 96 -9.15 5.88 1.96
CA LEU A 96 -10.20 5.75 0.96
C LEU A 96 -11.05 4.50 1.23
N TYR A 97 -10.45 3.34 1.46
CA TYR A 97 -11.19 2.11 1.76
C TYR A 97 -12.05 2.24 3.02
N ILE A 98 -11.47 2.69 4.14
CA ILE A 98 -12.21 2.87 5.40
C ILE A 98 -13.39 3.83 5.23
N ASN A 99 -13.16 4.98 4.60
CA ASN A 99 -14.21 5.96 4.37
C ASN A 99 -15.32 5.42 3.45
N LYS A 100 -14.98 4.69 2.38
CA LYS A 100 -15.99 4.11 1.47
C LYS A 100 -16.76 2.96 2.13
N LEU A 101 -16.11 2.11 2.91
CA LEU A 101 -16.79 1.05 3.66
C LEU A 101 -17.78 1.65 4.68
N ARG A 102 -17.39 2.74 5.35
CA ARG A 102 -18.26 3.45 6.29
C ARG A 102 -19.48 4.06 5.59
N VAL A 103 -19.26 4.81 4.50
CA VAL A 103 -20.35 5.44 3.74
C VAL A 103 -21.31 4.40 3.13
N ALA A 104 -20.79 3.25 2.72
CA ALA A 104 -21.60 2.14 2.21
C ALA A 104 -22.32 1.33 3.31
N GLY A 105 -22.08 1.63 4.60
CA GLY A 105 -22.70 0.94 5.72
C GLY A 105 -22.12 -0.45 6.02
N PHE A 106 -20.93 -0.79 5.49
CA PHE A 106 -20.25 -2.05 5.79
C PHE A 106 -19.50 -2.02 7.14
N ILE A 107 -19.13 -0.83 7.62
CA ILE A 107 -18.57 -0.61 8.95
C ILE A 107 -19.26 0.58 9.60
N GLU A 108 -19.43 0.54 10.92
CA GLU A 108 -20.15 1.59 11.66
C GLU A 108 -19.26 2.80 12.03
N ARG A 109 -17.96 2.56 12.29
CA ARG A 109 -17.02 3.56 12.79
C ARG A 109 -15.73 3.56 11.97
N GLY A 110 -15.08 4.72 11.94
CA GLY A 110 -13.72 4.85 11.42
C GLY A 110 -12.67 4.26 12.37
N ILE A 111 -11.40 4.38 12.01
CA ILE A 111 -10.26 3.90 12.78
C ILE A 111 -9.58 5.05 13.51
N ASN A 112 -9.25 6.13 12.80
CA ASN A 112 -8.56 7.29 13.34
C ASN A 112 -9.01 8.55 12.59
N PRO A 113 -9.85 9.41 13.21
CA PRO A 113 -10.39 10.60 12.57
C PRO A 113 -9.33 11.58 12.04
N GLU A 114 -8.19 11.71 12.72
CA GLU A 114 -7.12 12.64 12.32
C GLU A 114 -6.40 12.14 11.06
N LEU A 115 -6.11 10.83 10.99
CA LEU A 115 -5.53 10.22 9.80
C LEU A 115 -6.52 10.17 8.64
N GLU A 116 -7.80 9.90 8.93
CA GLU A 116 -8.88 9.96 7.95
C GLU A 116 -8.95 11.36 7.33
N GLN A 117 -8.97 12.41 8.14
CA GLN A 117 -8.99 13.79 7.65
C GLN A 117 -7.71 14.15 6.87
N LEU A 118 -6.54 13.70 7.33
CA LEU A 118 -5.25 14.02 6.71
C LEU A 118 -5.10 13.38 5.32
N PHE A 119 -5.55 12.14 5.15
CA PHE A 119 -5.33 11.36 3.94
C PHE A 119 -6.55 11.29 3.01
N GLU A 120 -7.72 11.80 3.39
CA GLU A 120 -8.90 11.82 2.49
C GLU A 120 -8.86 12.92 1.42
N THR A 121 -7.92 13.87 1.53
CA THR A 121 -7.80 15.00 0.62
C THR A 121 -7.41 14.55 -0.80
N GLY A 122 -7.69 15.41 -1.79
CA GLY A 122 -7.21 15.21 -3.15
C GLY A 122 -5.69 15.06 -3.22
N VAL A 123 -5.21 14.46 -4.32
CA VAL A 123 -3.79 14.15 -4.54
C VAL A 123 -2.96 15.32 -5.10
N ASP A 124 -3.59 16.49 -5.27
CA ASP A 124 -3.08 17.70 -5.92
C ASP A 124 -2.98 18.91 -4.97
#